data_AF-A0A1I2RQ09-F1
#
_entry.id   AF-A0A1I2RQ09-F1
#
_cell.length_a   1.000
_cell.length_b   1.000
_cell.length_c   1.000
_cell.angle_alpha   90.00
_cell.angle_beta   90.00
_cell.angle_gamma   90.00
#
_symmetry.space_group_name_H-M   'P 1'
#
loop_
_entity.id
_entity.type
_entity.pdbx_description
1 polymer ?
#
loop_
_entity_poly.entity_id
_entity_poly.type
_entity_poly.pdbx_seq_one_letter_code
_entity_poly.pdbx_strand_id
1 'polypeptide(L)'
;MKCPRCGADISDNTQNCPCCHTPIVKIKPLRVCTNCGSEVPDDADKCPGCGRTVRRRTHQTSGKSTGSDTVPGKSAAGNSTLINDIKKEKFAWLQATVPAILAIAYHLLVLRNNLIFNLMNTFIIYEALVFIFGYLDIKNLNTRPEMMEGLVFSEKFIYMSYFLPILSLWERKHLPGMNRRALYPLIHAVLFTILIVTVMITMDSDAINNVHSNGIYMG
;
A
#
# COMPACT_ATOMS: atom_id res chain seq x y z
N MET A 1 41.22 22.20 3.60
CA MET A 1 40.47 21.85 4.84
C MET A 1 41.37 21.89 6.08
N LYS A 2 40.84 21.93 7.31
CA LYS A 2 41.65 21.86 8.55
C LYS A 2 41.68 20.44 9.12
N CYS A 3 42.84 20.00 9.60
CA CYS A 3 42.93 18.70 10.27
C CYS A 3 42.11 18.72 11.57
N PRO A 4 41.19 17.74 11.80
CA PRO A 4 40.36 17.70 13.01
C PRO A 4 41.16 17.43 14.29
N ARG A 5 42.40 16.94 14.17
CA ARG A 5 43.24 16.59 15.33
C ARG A 5 44.23 17.69 15.72
N CYS A 6 44.95 18.27 14.76
CA CYS A 6 46.01 19.25 15.04
C CYS A 6 45.69 20.67 14.58
N GLY A 7 44.59 20.89 13.87
CA GLY A 7 44.18 22.21 13.39
C GLY A 7 45.02 22.78 12.23
N ALA A 8 46.04 22.05 11.75
CA ALA A 8 46.85 22.48 10.61
C ALA A 8 46.02 22.56 9.32
N ASP A 9 46.31 23.57 8.50
CA ASP A 9 45.73 23.71 7.17
C ASP A 9 46.32 22.64 6.24
N ILE A 10 45.45 21.82 5.67
CA ILE A 10 45.80 20.71 4.79
C ILE A 10 45.09 20.84 3.44
N SER A 11 45.75 20.38 2.39
CA SER A 11 45.17 20.34 1.05
C SER A 11 44.01 19.35 1.00
N ASP A 12 43.01 19.63 0.17
CA ASP A 12 41.81 18.80 0.09
C ASP A 12 42.09 17.38 -0.43
N ASN A 13 43.27 17.10 -1.00
CA ASN A 13 43.65 15.79 -1.54
C ASN A 13 44.59 14.96 -0.65
N THR A 14 44.93 15.42 0.55
CA THR A 14 45.86 14.71 1.42
C THR A 14 45.18 13.56 2.18
N GLN A 15 45.73 12.33 2.08
CA GLN A 15 45.24 11.14 2.81
C GLN A 15 45.67 11.11 4.28
N ASN A 16 46.85 11.64 4.60
CA ASN A 16 47.40 11.71 5.96
C ASN A 16 47.88 13.13 6.24
N CYS A 17 47.47 13.71 7.37
CA CYS A 17 47.94 15.05 7.74
C CYS A 17 49.49 15.08 7.81
N PRO A 18 50.18 16.01 7.12
CA PRO A 18 51.64 16.08 7.13
C PRO A 18 52.21 16.47 8.49
N CYS A 19 51.42 17.13 9.35
CA CYS A 19 51.87 17.56 10.68
C CYS A 19 51.70 16.47 11.75
N CYS A 20 50.56 15.78 11.79
CA CYS A 20 50.23 14.83 12.87
C CYS A 20 50.03 13.38 12.38
N HIS A 21 50.30 13.11 11.11
CA HIS A 21 50.22 11.80 10.44
C HIS A 21 48.86 11.08 10.58
N THR A 22 47.83 11.78 11.05
CA THR A 22 46.50 11.22 11.28
C THR A 22 45.78 11.01 9.94
N PRO A 23 45.19 9.82 9.70
CA PRO A 23 44.48 9.53 8.46
C PRO A 23 43.21 10.40 8.37
N ILE A 24 43.03 11.06 7.23
CA ILE A 24 41.87 11.91 6.95
C ILE A 24 40.83 11.08 6.21
N VAL A 25 39.81 10.63 6.95
CA VAL A 25 38.70 9.86 6.37
C VAL A 25 37.73 10.84 5.69
N LYS A 26 37.72 10.80 4.36
CA LYS A 26 36.73 11.54 3.55
C LYS A 26 35.47 10.70 3.44
N ILE A 27 34.41 11.12 4.13
CA ILE A 27 33.07 10.59 3.87
C ILE A 27 32.63 11.26 2.57
N LYS A 28 32.73 10.54 1.45
CA LYS A 28 32.10 10.97 0.20
C LYS A 28 30.60 10.74 0.35
N PRO A 29 29.76 11.79 0.27
CA PRO A 29 28.32 11.58 0.25
C PRO A 29 27.97 10.74 -0.99
N LEU A 30 27.31 9.60 -0.76
CA LEU A 30 26.71 8.82 -1.83
C LEU A 30 25.27 9.29 -1.99
N ARG A 31 24.85 9.50 -3.24
CA ARG A 31 23.46 9.82 -3.56
C ARG A 31 22.79 8.64 -4.23
N VAL A 32 21.53 8.39 -3.90
CA VAL A 32 20.74 7.33 -4.53
C VAL A 32 20.19 7.83 -5.86
N CYS A 33 20.42 7.08 -6.94
CA CYS A 33 19.84 7.40 -8.25
C CYS A 33 18.31 7.36 -8.19
N THR A 34 17.65 8.47 -8.51
CA THR A 34 16.17 8.53 -8.55
C THR A 34 15.54 7.67 -9.64
N ASN A 35 16.36 7.08 -10.52
CA ASN A 35 15.89 6.29 -11.66
C ASN A 35 15.97 4.78 -11.39
N CYS A 36 17.08 4.31 -10.80
CA CYS A 36 17.33 2.88 -10.61
C CYS A 36 17.70 2.48 -9.18
N GLY A 37 17.73 3.43 -8.23
CA GLY A 37 18.02 3.14 -6.83
C GLY A 37 19.47 2.77 -6.52
N SER A 38 20.37 2.73 -7.52
CA SER A 38 21.79 2.45 -7.26
C SER A 38 22.49 3.64 -6.63
N GLU A 39 23.46 3.36 -5.75
CA GLU A 39 24.35 4.36 -5.18
C GLU A 39 25.20 5.00 -6.28
N VAL A 40 25.18 6.34 -6.36
CA VAL A 40 25.94 7.12 -7.33
C VAL A 40 26.89 8.03 -6.55
N PRO A 41 28.20 7.99 -6.84
CA PRO A 41 29.13 8.96 -6.30
C PRO A 41 28.70 10.39 -6.68
N ASP A 42 28.84 11.34 -5.77
CA ASP A 42 28.44 12.73 -6.04
C ASP A 42 29.14 13.34 -7.26
N ASP A 43 30.36 12.89 -7.56
CA ASP A 43 31.17 13.34 -8.69
C ASP A 43 30.79 12.69 -10.04
N ALA A 44 29.86 11.72 -10.06
CA ALA A 44 29.54 10.96 -11.27
C ALA A 44 28.36 11.56 -12.05
N ASP A 45 28.63 12.18 -13.21
CA ASP A 45 27.58 12.75 -14.08
C ASP A 45 26.63 11.71 -14.66
N LYS A 46 27.06 10.43 -14.71
CA LYS A 46 26.27 9.29 -15.16
C LYS A 46 26.15 8.26 -14.06
N CYS A 47 24.95 7.71 -13.91
CA CYS A 47 24.69 6.64 -12.96
C CYS A 47 25.35 5.33 -13.42
N PRO A 48 26.19 4.67 -12.60
CA PRO A 48 26.83 3.40 -12.98
C PRO A 48 25.82 2.26 -13.15
N GLY A 49 24.70 2.29 -12.42
CA GLY A 49 23.67 1.25 -12.51
C GLY A 49 22.75 1.31 -13.73
N CYS A 50 22.49 2.50 -14.31
CA CYS A 50 21.54 2.64 -15.42
C CYS A 50 22.04 3.49 -16.60
N GLY A 51 23.24 4.04 -16.53
CA GLY A 51 23.85 4.85 -17.60
C GLY A 51 23.24 6.23 -17.82
N ARG A 52 22.15 6.59 -17.11
CA ARG A 52 21.47 7.88 -17.26
C ARG A 52 22.22 9.02 -16.57
N THR A 53 22.16 10.21 -17.16
CA THR A 53 22.75 11.43 -16.60
C THR A 53 22.03 11.85 -15.33
N VAL A 54 22.75 12.06 -14.24
CA VAL A 54 22.17 12.52 -12.98
C VAL A 54 22.40 14.01 -12.84
N ARG A 55 21.33 14.81 -12.86
CA ARG A 55 21.46 16.27 -12.71
C ARG A 55 21.88 16.62 -11.29
N ARG A 56 23.05 17.26 -11.17
CA ARG A 56 23.51 17.91 -9.94
C ARG A 56 22.45 18.91 -9.49
N ARG A 57 21.86 18.74 -8.30
CA ARG A 57 21.05 19.80 -7.68
C ARG A 57 22.02 20.87 -7.19
N THR A 58 22.36 21.82 -8.04
CA THR A 58 22.97 23.08 -7.62
C THR A 58 21.96 23.79 -6.71
N HIS A 59 22.44 24.23 -5.55
CA HIS A 59 21.70 24.99 -4.55
C HIS A 59 20.80 26.05 -5.22
N GLN A 60 19.49 25.96 -4.97
CA GLN A 60 18.51 26.95 -5.43
C GLN A 60 18.74 28.27 -4.69
N THR A 61 19.00 29.34 -5.44
CA THR A 61 18.66 30.70 -5.04
C THR A 61 17.65 31.23 -6.05
N SER A 62 16.56 31.79 -5.53
CA SER A 62 15.36 32.35 -6.15
C SER A 62 15.43 32.86 -7.59
N GLY A 63 14.38 32.56 -8.37
CA GLY A 63 14.14 33.20 -9.68
C GLY A 63 12.89 32.66 -10.38
N LYS A 64 11.82 33.45 -10.34
CA LYS A 64 10.44 33.20 -10.81
C LYS A 64 10.30 33.40 -12.34
N SER A 65 9.60 32.47 -13.01
CA SER A 65 8.81 32.59 -14.28
C SER A 65 8.95 31.28 -15.06
N THR A 66 7.98 30.68 -15.77
CA THR A 66 6.63 31.01 -16.24
C THR A 66 6.12 29.72 -16.90
N GLY A 67 4.80 29.50 -16.87
CA GLY A 67 3.94 28.96 -17.93
C GLY A 67 4.35 27.79 -18.84
N SER A 68 3.31 27.19 -19.42
CA SER A 68 3.33 26.33 -20.62
C SER A 68 3.61 24.84 -20.39
N ASP A 69 2.51 24.10 -20.38
CA ASP A 69 2.29 22.91 -21.21
C ASP A 69 3.52 22.31 -21.87
N THR A 70 3.86 21.10 -21.46
CA THR A 70 4.34 20.10 -22.42
C THR A 70 3.99 18.73 -21.87
N VAL A 71 3.07 18.07 -22.56
CA VAL A 71 2.98 16.61 -22.54
C VAL A 71 4.29 16.06 -23.12
N PRO A 72 4.95 15.08 -22.49
CA PRO A 72 5.72 14.09 -23.22
C PRO A 72 5.12 12.73 -22.91
N GLY A 73 4.62 12.00 -23.91
CA GLY A 73 5.43 11.57 -25.03
C GLY A 73 5.78 10.11 -24.77
N LYS A 74 5.02 9.22 -25.42
CA LYS A 74 5.17 7.77 -25.42
C LYS A 74 6.65 7.39 -25.60
N SER A 75 7.24 6.78 -24.59
CA SER A 75 8.47 6.00 -24.71
C SER A 75 8.13 4.53 -24.49
N ALA A 76 8.41 3.70 -25.50
CA ALA A 76 8.06 2.29 -25.63
C ALA A 76 8.86 1.35 -24.69
N ALA A 77 8.97 1.73 -23.41
CA ALA A 77 9.42 0.88 -22.29
C ALA A 77 8.43 0.93 -21.10
N GLY A 78 7.27 1.58 -21.27
CA GLY A 78 6.30 1.87 -20.21
C GLY A 78 5.13 0.87 -20.07
N ASN A 79 5.06 -0.17 -20.89
CA ASN A 79 3.92 -1.11 -20.80
C ASN A 79 4.06 -2.07 -19.62
N SER A 80 5.26 -2.53 -19.27
CA SER A 80 5.43 -3.50 -18.18
C SER A 80 5.15 -2.90 -16.79
N THR A 81 5.62 -1.68 -16.52
CA THR A 81 5.38 -0.99 -15.25
C THR A 81 3.91 -0.59 -15.08
N LEU A 82 3.30 -0.01 -16.11
CA LEU A 82 1.93 0.47 -16.06
C LEU A 82 0.92 -0.69 -15.98
N ILE A 83 1.15 -1.80 -16.70
CA ILE A 83 0.33 -3.02 -16.59
C ILE A 83 0.45 -3.64 -15.20
N ASN A 84 1.66 -3.65 -14.62
CA ASN A 84 1.87 -4.17 -13.28
C ASN A 84 1.17 -3.30 -12.24
N ASP A 85 1.26 -1.96 -12.34
CA ASP A 85 0.58 -1.04 -11.42
C ASP A 85 -0.95 -1.18 -11.49
N ILE A 86 -1.51 -1.36 -12.69
CA ILE A 86 -2.94 -1.66 -12.86
C ILE A 86 -3.31 -3.00 -12.18
N LYS A 87 -2.47 -4.03 -12.30
CA LYS A 87 -2.71 -5.32 -11.63
C LYS A 87 -2.66 -5.19 -10.10
N LYS A 88 -1.80 -4.31 -9.56
CA LYS A 88 -1.70 -4.03 -8.11
C LYS A 88 -3.01 -3.48 -7.57
N GLU A 89 -3.55 -2.46 -8.24
CA GLU A 89 -4.81 -1.83 -7.84
C GLU A 89 -6.00 -2.77 -7.97
N LYS A 90 -6.07 -3.54 -9.06
CA LYS A 90 -7.16 -4.50 -9.30
C LYS A 90 -7.33 -5.49 -8.16
N PHE A 91 -6.25 -6.01 -7.60
CA PHE A 91 -6.34 -6.96 -6.51
C PHE A 91 -6.87 -6.32 -5.21
N ALA A 92 -6.41 -5.10 -4.88
CA ALA A 92 -6.92 -4.35 -3.72
C ALA A 92 -8.43 -4.07 -3.81
N TRP A 93 -8.89 -3.70 -5.02
CA TRP A 93 -10.30 -3.55 -5.30
C TRP A 93 -11.08 -4.86 -5.15
N LEU A 94 -10.54 -5.96 -5.65
CA LEU A 94 -11.17 -7.27 -5.56
C LEU A 94 -11.35 -7.71 -4.10
N GLN A 95 -10.31 -7.57 -3.27
CA GLN A 95 -10.37 -7.84 -1.83
C GLN A 95 -11.38 -6.94 -1.11
N ALA A 96 -11.50 -5.68 -1.51
CA ALA A 96 -12.43 -4.73 -0.89
C ALA A 96 -13.90 -5.04 -1.22
N THR A 97 -14.22 -5.50 -2.43
CA THR A 97 -15.61 -5.62 -2.90
C THR A 97 -16.16 -7.04 -2.85
N VAL A 98 -15.36 -8.05 -3.21
CA VAL A 98 -15.87 -9.41 -3.45
C VAL A 98 -16.45 -10.08 -2.20
N PRO A 99 -15.80 -10.04 -1.02
CA PRO A 99 -16.33 -10.71 0.17
C PRO A 99 -17.72 -10.23 0.55
N ALA A 100 -17.92 -8.90 0.59
CA ALA A 100 -19.20 -8.31 0.96
C ALA A 100 -20.29 -8.56 -0.10
N ILE A 101 -19.97 -8.40 -1.40
CA ILE A 101 -20.95 -8.62 -2.47
C ILE A 101 -21.41 -10.09 -2.50
N LEU A 102 -20.49 -11.04 -2.38
CA LEU A 102 -20.84 -12.46 -2.34
C LEU A 102 -21.64 -12.82 -1.08
N ALA A 103 -21.28 -12.27 0.08
CA ALA A 103 -22.02 -12.49 1.31
C ALA A 103 -23.45 -11.92 1.21
N ILE A 104 -23.63 -10.72 0.67
CA ILE A 104 -24.96 -10.12 0.44
C ILE A 104 -25.75 -10.95 -0.58
N ALA A 105 -25.13 -11.38 -1.68
CA ALA A 105 -25.79 -12.20 -2.69
C ALA A 105 -26.25 -13.55 -2.12
N TYR A 106 -25.39 -14.22 -1.34
CA TYR A 106 -25.76 -15.43 -0.60
C TYR A 106 -26.92 -15.16 0.34
N HIS A 107 -26.84 -14.07 1.12
CA HIS A 107 -27.85 -13.69 2.08
C HIS A 107 -29.21 -13.52 1.41
N LEU A 108 -29.30 -12.72 0.34
CA LEU A 108 -30.56 -12.43 -0.35
C LEU A 108 -31.15 -13.65 -1.10
N LEU A 109 -30.30 -14.54 -1.64
CA LEU A 109 -30.76 -15.66 -2.47
C LEU A 109 -31.10 -16.92 -1.65
N VAL A 110 -30.36 -17.19 -0.56
CA VAL A 110 -30.41 -18.47 0.16
C VAL A 110 -31.20 -18.38 1.47
N LEU A 111 -31.38 -17.19 2.07
CA LEU A 111 -32.09 -17.08 3.37
C LEU A 111 -33.55 -17.54 3.36
N ARG A 112 -34.18 -17.61 2.18
CA ARG A 112 -35.63 -17.86 2.03
C ARG A 112 -36.14 -19.14 2.72
N ASN A 113 -35.27 -20.09 3.05
CA ASN A 113 -35.70 -21.40 3.56
C ASN A 113 -35.54 -21.59 5.08
N ASN A 114 -34.51 -21.01 5.73
CA ASN A 114 -34.20 -21.23 7.15
C ASN A 114 -33.35 -20.09 7.73
N LEU A 115 -33.95 -19.19 8.51
CA LEU A 115 -33.31 -17.93 8.88
C LEU A 115 -32.03 -18.07 9.73
N ILE A 116 -32.13 -18.76 10.86
CA ILE A 116 -31.06 -18.84 11.87
C ILE A 116 -29.82 -19.53 11.30
N PHE A 117 -30.03 -20.64 10.57
CA PHE A 117 -28.96 -21.39 9.91
C PHE A 117 -28.28 -20.55 8.82
N ASN A 118 -29.07 -19.84 8.01
CA ASN A 118 -28.55 -19.06 6.89
C ASN A 118 -27.88 -17.74 7.34
N LEU A 119 -28.27 -17.19 8.49
CA LEU A 119 -27.63 -16.02 9.08
C LEU A 119 -26.19 -16.33 9.50
N MET A 120 -26.00 -17.41 10.28
CA MET A 120 -24.66 -17.85 10.68
C MET A 120 -23.79 -18.19 9.46
N ASN A 121 -24.37 -18.84 8.45
CA ASN A 121 -23.66 -19.13 7.21
C ASN A 121 -23.24 -17.87 6.44
N THR A 122 -24.04 -16.79 6.48
CA THR A 122 -23.67 -15.52 5.83
C THR A 122 -22.38 -14.95 6.42
N PHE A 123 -22.27 -14.92 7.75
CA PHE A 123 -21.06 -14.45 8.42
C PHE A 123 -19.86 -15.38 8.20
N ILE A 124 -20.08 -16.70 8.25
CA ILE A 124 -19.03 -17.69 7.98
C ILE A 124 -18.48 -17.53 6.56
N ILE A 125 -19.35 -17.33 5.56
CA ILE A 125 -18.95 -17.11 4.17
C ILE A 125 -18.18 -15.80 4.03
N TYR A 126 -18.65 -14.72 4.65
CA TYR A 126 -17.96 -13.43 4.65
C TYR A 126 -16.55 -13.55 5.23
N GLU A 127 -16.41 -14.12 6.43
CA GLU A 127 -15.14 -14.33 7.11
C GLU A 127 -14.21 -15.22 6.27
N ALA A 128 -14.71 -16.36 5.78
CA ALA A 128 -13.92 -17.25 4.93
C ALA A 128 -13.37 -16.53 3.68
N LEU A 129 -14.18 -15.70 3.04
CA LEU A 129 -13.74 -14.90 1.88
C LEU A 129 -12.70 -13.84 2.28
N VAL A 130 -12.89 -13.14 3.40
CA VAL A 130 -11.91 -12.17 3.91
C VAL A 130 -10.57 -12.86 4.17
N PHE A 131 -10.57 -14.03 4.81
CA PHE A 131 -9.36 -14.82 5.06
C PHE A 131 -8.67 -15.26 3.76
N ILE A 132 -9.43 -15.80 2.79
CA ILE A 132 -8.89 -16.26 1.51
C ILE A 132 -8.27 -15.09 0.75
N PHE A 133 -8.98 -13.97 0.62
CA PHE A 133 -8.47 -12.79 -0.08
C PHE A 133 -7.29 -12.15 0.66
N GLY A 134 -7.31 -12.11 2.00
CA GLY A 134 -6.20 -11.64 2.82
C GLY A 134 -4.94 -12.51 2.64
N TYR A 135 -5.10 -13.84 2.61
CA TYR A 135 -4.00 -14.78 2.35
C TYR A 135 -3.41 -14.57 0.95
N LEU A 136 -4.28 -14.48 -0.07
CA LEU A 136 -3.85 -14.21 -1.44
C LEU A 136 -3.17 -12.85 -1.56
N ASP A 137 -3.62 -11.85 -0.80
CA ASP A 137 -3.01 -10.52 -0.76
C ASP A 137 -1.59 -10.56 -0.21
N ILE A 138 -1.42 -11.16 0.97
CA ILE A 138 -0.12 -11.30 1.64
C ILE A 138 0.83 -12.10 0.76
N LYS A 139 0.37 -13.21 0.16
CA LYS A 139 1.17 -14.00 -0.78
C LYS A 139 1.62 -13.15 -1.99
N ASN A 140 0.72 -12.35 -2.54
CA ASN A 140 1.01 -11.48 -3.67
C ASN A 140 1.98 -10.34 -3.29
N LEU A 141 1.87 -9.79 -2.08
CA LEU A 141 2.77 -8.80 -1.53
C LEU A 141 4.17 -9.38 -1.26
N ASN A 142 4.25 -10.59 -0.72
CA ASN A 142 5.53 -11.28 -0.44
C ASN A 142 6.35 -11.59 -1.69
N THR A 143 5.70 -11.67 -2.86
CA THR A 143 6.39 -11.94 -4.12
C THR A 143 7.07 -10.68 -4.69
N ARG A 144 6.96 -9.52 -4.02
CA ARG A 144 7.36 -8.22 -4.57
C ARG A 144 8.56 -7.63 -3.82
N PRO A 145 9.74 -7.52 -4.46
CA PRO A 145 10.93 -6.98 -3.82
C PRO A 145 10.85 -5.48 -3.51
N GLU A 146 10.03 -4.71 -4.25
CA GLU A 146 9.87 -3.27 -4.04
C GLU A 146 9.03 -2.90 -2.79
N MET A 147 8.35 -3.87 -2.19
CA MET A 147 7.49 -3.69 -1.01
C MET A 147 8.17 -4.12 0.29
N MET A 148 9.47 -4.45 0.24
CA MET A 148 10.28 -4.93 1.37
C MET A 148 10.72 -3.83 2.34
N GLU A 149 9.94 -2.75 2.46
CA GLU A 149 10.21 -1.62 3.35
C GLU A 149 9.87 -1.92 4.84
N GLY A 150 9.90 -3.20 5.23
CA GLY A 150 9.63 -3.69 6.59
C GLY A 150 8.17 -3.63 7.05
N LEU A 151 7.34 -2.75 6.47
CA LEU A 151 5.95 -2.54 6.90
C LEU A 151 5.04 -3.77 6.63
N VAL A 152 5.22 -4.43 5.48
CA VAL A 152 4.41 -5.60 5.06
C VAL A 152 4.68 -6.83 5.95
N PHE A 153 5.89 -6.95 6.49
CA PHE A 153 6.30 -8.04 7.38
C PHE A 153 6.03 -7.76 8.86
N SER A 154 5.44 -6.61 9.19
CA SER A 154 4.97 -6.38 10.55
C SER A 154 3.89 -7.42 10.86
N GLU A 155 4.09 -8.22 11.90
CA GLU A 155 3.09 -9.17 12.40
C GLU A 155 1.73 -8.49 12.53
N LYS A 156 1.73 -7.23 12.98
CA LYS A 156 0.54 -6.37 13.05
C LYS A 156 -0.21 -6.27 11.72
N PHE A 157 0.48 -6.01 10.61
CA PHE A 157 -0.16 -5.87 9.29
C PHE A 157 -0.81 -7.19 8.84
N ILE A 158 -0.16 -8.32 9.13
CA ILE A 158 -0.68 -9.66 8.83
C ILE A 158 -1.96 -9.91 9.64
N TYR A 159 -1.96 -9.64 10.95
CA TYR A 159 -3.16 -9.77 11.79
C TYR A 159 -4.30 -8.86 11.33
N MET A 160 -3.99 -7.60 11.02
CA MET A 160 -4.98 -6.66 10.50
C MET A 160 -5.58 -7.15 9.19
N SER A 161 -4.80 -7.76 8.31
CA SER A 161 -5.29 -8.26 7.02
C SER A 161 -6.28 -9.41 7.13
N TYR A 162 -6.19 -10.22 8.19
CA TYR A 162 -7.13 -11.32 8.43
C TYR A 162 -8.35 -10.89 9.24
N PHE A 163 -8.15 -10.13 10.31
CA PHE A 163 -9.22 -9.86 11.28
C PHE A 163 -9.84 -8.46 11.16
N LEU A 164 -9.11 -7.50 10.59
CA LEU A 164 -9.56 -6.10 10.45
C LEU A 164 -9.27 -5.57 9.03
N PRO A 165 -9.93 -6.13 8.00
CA PRO A 165 -9.62 -5.83 6.60
C PRO A 165 -9.73 -4.35 6.26
N ILE A 166 -10.61 -3.58 6.93
CA ILE A 166 -10.72 -2.12 6.75
C ILE A 166 -9.39 -1.42 7.11
N LEU A 167 -8.79 -1.77 8.25
CA LEU A 167 -7.53 -1.18 8.70
C LEU A 167 -6.37 -1.63 7.82
N SER A 168 -6.35 -2.90 7.44
CA SER A 168 -5.39 -3.44 6.46
C SER A 168 -5.44 -2.66 5.15
N LEU A 169 -6.62 -2.44 4.56
CA LEU A 169 -6.80 -1.68 3.33
C LEU A 169 -6.35 -0.22 3.49
N TRP A 170 -6.56 0.37 4.66
CA TRP A 170 -6.10 1.72 4.97
C TRP A 170 -4.57 1.80 5.05
N GLU A 171 -3.93 0.92 5.82
CA GLU A 171 -2.45 0.85 5.91
C GLU A 171 -1.84 0.55 4.54
N ARG A 172 -2.48 -0.37 3.78
CA ARG A 172 -2.07 -0.71 2.43
C ARG A 172 -1.92 0.55 1.58
N LYS A 173 -2.85 1.51 1.67
CA LYS A 173 -2.88 2.77 0.90
C LYS A 173 -1.57 3.58 0.96
N HIS A 174 -0.82 3.41 2.04
CA HIS A 174 0.44 4.10 2.28
C HIS A 174 1.66 3.37 1.69
N LEU A 175 1.51 2.14 1.21
CA LEU A 175 2.59 1.34 0.61
C LEU A 175 3.13 1.97 -0.69
N PRO A 176 4.45 1.79 -0.96
CA PRO A 176 5.07 2.29 -2.18
C PRO A 176 4.45 1.67 -3.44
N GLY A 177 4.24 2.48 -4.47
CA GLY A 177 3.68 2.03 -5.75
C GLY A 177 2.16 1.85 -5.77
N MET A 178 1.44 2.30 -4.74
CA MET A 178 -0.03 2.29 -4.74
C MET A 178 -0.62 3.71 -4.69
N ASN A 179 -1.83 3.85 -5.21
CA ASN A 179 -2.50 5.14 -5.32
C ASN A 179 -3.03 5.63 -3.97
N ARG A 180 -2.40 6.70 -3.46
CA ARG A 180 -2.79 7.39 -2.22
C ARG A 180 -4.16 8.09 -2.29
N ARG A 181 -4.82 8.15 -3.44
CA ARG A 181 -6.19 8.67 -3.59
C ARG A 181 -7.23 7.57 -3.75
N ALA A 182 -6.84 6.31 -3.69
CA ALA A 182 -7.76 5.20 -3.85
C ALA A 182 -8.84 5.20 -2.73
N LEU A 183 -10.05 4.83 -3.14
CA LEU A 183 -11.27 4.83 -2.33
C LEU A 183 -11.70 3.43 -1.86
N TYR A 184 -10.95 2.38 -2.23
CA TYR A 184 -11.29 1.01 -1.86
C TYR A 184 -11.46 0.77 -0.35
N PRO A 185 -10.78 1.44 0.61
CA PRO A 185 -11.04 1.26 2.04
C PRO A 185 -12.43 1.79 2.44
N LEU A 186 -12.81 2.94 1.88
CA LEU A 186 -14.11 3.57 2.13
C LEU A 186 -15.23 2.74 1.53
N ILE A 187 -15.03 2.22 0.31
CA ILE A 187 -16.00 1.36 -0.37
C ILE A 187 -16.17 0.04 0.39
N HIS A 188 -15.09 -0.56 0.89
CA HIS A 188 -15.18 -1.75 1.73
C HIS A 188 -15.99 -1.47 3.00
N ALA A 189 -15.73 -0.36 3.68
CA ALA A 189 -16.51 0.05 4.86
C ALA A 189 -18.00 0.23 4.52
N VAL A 190 -18.33 0.91 3.42
CA VAL A 190 -19.73 1.08 2.97
C VAL A 190 -20.38 -0.28 2.69
N LEU A 191 -19.73 -1.17 1.95
CA LEU A 191 -20.27 -2.50 1.65
C LEU A 191 -20.46 -3.35 2.91
N PHE A 192 -19.53 -3.27 3.86
CA PHE A 192 -19.66 -3.94 5.14
C PHE A 192 -20.83 -3.38 5.96
N THR A 193 -21.03 -2.06 5.97
CA THR A 193 -22.22 -1.46 6.62
C THR A 193 -23.52 -1.90 5.95
N ILE A 194 -23.55 -1.99 4.62
CA ILE A 194 -24.72 -2.49 3.88
C ILE A 194 -25.00 -3.96 4.25
N LEU A 195 -23.97 -4.79 4.36
CA LEU A 195 -24.11 -6.18 4.80
C LEU A 195 -24.74 -6.26 6.20
N ILE A 196 -24.23 -5.46 7.16
CA ILE A 196 -24.78 -5.41 8.53
C ILE A 196 -26.24 -4.96 8.52
N VAL A 197 -26.56 -3.87 7.83
CA VAL A 197 -27.93 -3.34 7.74
C VAL A 197 -28.86 -4.36 7.10
N THR A 198 -28.41 -5.04 6.05
CA THR A 198 -29.18 -6.11 5.39
C THR A 198 -29.50 -7.22 6.38
N VAL A 199 -28.49 -7.68 7.12
CA VAL A 199 -28.66 -8.70 8.17
C VAL A 199 -29.64 -8.24 9.26
N MET A 200 -29.54 -6.99 9.73
CA MET A 200 -30.40 -6.47 10.80
C MET A 200 -31.87 -6.39 10.36
N ILE A 201 -32.13 -5.92 9.14
CA ILE A 201 -33.49 -5.85 8.58
C ILE A 201 -34.11 -7.25 8.51
N THR A 202 -33.31 -8.23 8.08
CA THR A 202 -33.76 -9.62 8.00
C THR A 202 -34.12 -10.15 9.39
N MET A 203 -33.26 -9.97 10.39
CA MET A 203 -33.55 -10.41 11.77
C MET A 203 -34.83 -9.80 12.36
N ASP A 204 -35.09 -8.52 12.09
CA ASP A 204 -36.28 -7.82 12.57
C ASP A 204 -37.56 -8.33 11.89
N SER A 205 -37.48 -8.59 10.58
CA SER A 205 -38.60 -9.13 9.80
C SER A 205 -39.09 -10.47 10.36
N ASP A 206 -38.19 -11.36 10.77
CA ASP A 206 -38.56 -12.63 11.37
C ASP A 206 -39.05 -12.52 12.81
N ALA A 207 -38.56 -11.55 13.57
CA ALA A 207 -39.10 -11.26 14.90
C ALA A 207 -40.58 -10.86 14.79
N ILE A 208 -40.92 -9.98 13.85
CA ILE A 208 -42.29 -9.55 13.59
C ILE A 208 -43.17 -10.73 13.14
N ASN A 209 -42.71 -11.52 12.18
CA ASN A 209 -43.47 -12.66 11.65
C ASN A 209 -43.78 -13.72 12.74
N ASN A 210 -42.82 -14.02 13.61
CA ASN A 210 -43.01 -14.99 14.70
C ASN A 210 -43.96 -14.48 15.80
N VAL A 211 -43.96 -13.18 16.09
CA VAL A 211 -44.94 -12.59 17.03
C VAL A 211 -46.36 -12.70 16.46
N HIS A 212 -46.51 -12.41 15.17
CA HIS A 212 -47.82 -12.48 14.51
C HIS A 212 -48.36 -13.91 14.42
N SER A 213 -47.51 -14.92 14.20
CA SER A 213 -47.94 -16.32 14.24
C SER A 213 -48.35 -16.76 15.64
N ASN A 214 -47.62 -16.37 16.68
CA ASN A 214 -47.91 -16.78 18.06
C ASN A 214 -49.11 -16.05 18.68
N GLY A 215 -49.41 -14.83 18.24
CA GLY A 215 -50.60 -14.08 18.67
C GLY A 215 -51.93 -14.63 18.15
N ILE A 216 -51.92 -15.38 17.03
CA ILE A 216 -53.13 -15.98 16.44
C ILE A 216 -53.55 -17.27 17.16
N TYR A 217 -52.65 -17.93 17.90
CA TYR A 217 -52.96 -19.17 18.66
C TYR A 217 -53.41 -18.92 20.12
N MET A 218 -53.54 -17.66 20.54
CA MET A 218 -53.87 -17.27 21.92
C MET A 218 -55.20 -16.50 22.05
N GLY A 219 -56.01 -16.42 21.00
CA GLY A 219 -57.36 -15.82 21.01
C GLY A 219 -58.39 -16.80 20.49
#